data_AF-A0A7K0UW16-F1
#
_entry.id   AF-A0A7K0UW16-F1
#
_cell.length_a   1.000
_cell.length_b   1.000
_cell.length_c   1.000
_cell.angle_alpha   90.00
_cell.angle_beta   90.00
_cell.angle_gamma   90.00
#
_symmetry.space_group_name_H-M   'P 1'
#
loop_
_entity.id
_entity.type
_entity.pdbx_description
1 polymer ?
#
loop_
_entity_poly.entity_id
_entity_poly.type
_entity_poly.pdbx_seq_one_letter_code
_entity_poly.pdbx_strand_id
1 'polypeptide(L)'
;MVNLTNGQWSTLYNMFSFGLISMLACTVYTLVSQARVLPKYRNALVLSSMVTFIAAYHYFRIFNSFNESSAADGVTVGTAKGAFNEAYRYVDWILTVPLLLVEVIAVLALAKAAASSLISRLVP
;
A
#
# COMPACT_ATOMS: atom_id res chain seq x y z
N MET A 1 -23.63 5.17 11.33
CA MET A 1 -23.37 3.73 11.36
C MET A 1 -23.91 3.15 10.06
N VAL A 2 -23.12 2.32 9.39
CA VAL A 2 -23.50 1.63 8.15
C VAL A 2 -23.88 0.21 8.51
N ASN A 3 -25.11 -0.19 8.23
CA ASN A 3 -25.56 -1.56 8.50
C ASN A 3 -25.06 -2.48 7.40
N LEU A 4 -24.50 -3.62 7.78
CA LEU A 4 -23.99 -4.64 6.86
C LEU A 4 -24.66 -5.96 7.17
N THR A 5 -25.08 -6.68 6.13
CA THR A 5 -25.43 -8.09 6.29
C THR A 5 -24.19 -8.90 6.67
N ASN A 6 -24.36 -10.04 7.32
CA ASN A 6 -23.26 -10.96 7.67
C ASN A 6 -22.38 -11.31 6.46
N GLY A 7 -22.99 -11.48 5.28
CA GLY A 7 -22.27 -11.71 4.03
C GLY A 7 -21.40 -10.52 3.63
N GLN A 8 -21.95 -9.31 3.62
CA GLN A 8 -21.21 -8.09 3.27
C GLN A 8 -20.05 -7.83 4.23
N TRP A 9 -20.28 -7.98 5.54
CA TRP A 9 -19.23 -7.85 6.54
C TRP A 9 -18.11 -8.86 6.32
N SER A 10 -18.47 -10.15 6.13
CA SER A 10 -17.50 -11.22 5.89
C SER A 10 -16.70 -10.99 4.61
N THR A 11 -17.34 -10.50 3.55
CA THR A 11 -16.64 -10.13 2.31
C THR A 11 -15.61 -9.04 2.56
N LEU A 12 -15.98 -7.94 3.22
CA LEU A 12 -15.05 -6.84 3.50
C LEU A 12 -13.88 -7.29 4.38
N TYR A 13 -14.16 -8.04 5.45
CA TYR A 13 -13.15 -8.62 6.33
C TYR A 13 -12.13 -9.45 5.56
N ASN A 14 -12.62 -10.38 4.73
CA ASN A 14 -11.75 -11.25 3.93
C ASN A 14 -10.96 -10.47 2.86
N MET A 15 -11.55 -9.41 2.27
CA MET A 15 -10.85 -8.56 1.31
C MET A 15 -9.72 -7.75 1.95
N PHE A 16 -9.90 -7.24 3.16
CA PHE A 16 -8.81 -6.56 3.88
C PHE A 16 -7.69 -7.54 4.26
N SER A 17 -8.04 -8.75 4.70
CA SER A 17 -7.05 -9.82 4.95
C SER A 17 -6.27 -10.19 3.69
N PHE A 18 -6.99 -10.37 2.57
CA PHE A 18 -6.40 -10.66 1.27
C PHE A 18 -5.45 -9.55 0.80
N GLY A 19 -5.85 -8.29 0.95
CA GLY A 19 -5.00 -7.14 0.65
C GLY A 19 -3.70 -7.15 1.46
N LEU A 20 -3.80 -7.34 2.78
CA LEU A 20 -2.65 -7.42 3.67
C LEU A 20 -1.65 -8.50 3.25
N ILE A 21 -2.12 -9.74 3.09
CA ILE A 21 -1.21 -10.85 2.77
C ILE A 21 -0.61 -10.72 1.37
N SER A 22 -1.36 -10.18 0.40
CA SER A 22 -0.86 -9.96 -0.96
C SER A 22 0.31 -8.98 -0.97
N MET A 23 0.21 -7.89 -0.19
CA MET A 23 1.29 -6.89 -0.09
C MET A 23 2.53 -7.44 0.61
N LEU A 24 2.37 -8.23 1.68
CA LEU A 24 3.48 -8.92 2.36
C LEU A 24 4.16 -9.94 1.44
N ALA A 25 3.38 -10.76 0.74
CA ALA A 25 3.91 -11.74 -0.19
C ALA A 25 4.67 -11.06 -1.34
N CYS A 26 4.13 -9.97 -1.89
CA CYS A 26 4.80 -9.19 -2.92
C CYS A 26 6.12 -8.59 -2.41
N THR A 27 6.13 -8.01 -1.20
CA THR A 27 7.34 -7.48 -0.55
C THR A 27 8.46 -8.52 -0.54
N VAL A 28 8.17 -9.72 -0.05
CA VAL A 28 9.15 -10.80 0.04
C VAL A 28 9.59 -11.22 -1.36
N TYR A 29 8.63 -11.42 -2.27
CA TYR A 29 8.92 -11.85 -3.64
C TYR A 29 9.87 -10.90 -4.37
N THR A 30 9.63 -9.59 -4.29
CA THR A 30 10.46 -8.59 -4.97
C THR A 30 11.84 -8.43 -4.34
N LEU A 31 11.96 -8.57 -3.01
CA LEU A 31 13.26 -8.60 -2.33
C LEU A 31 14.10 -9.81 -2.75
N VAL A 32 13.53 -11.01 -2.77
CA VAL A 32 14.28 -12.22 -3.14
C VAL A 32 14.58 -12.31 -4.64
N SER A 33 13.81 -11.60 -5.48
CA SER A 33 13.92 -11.69 -6.94
C SER A 33 14.93 -10.72 -7.55
N GLN A 34 15.63 -9.90 -6.75
CA GLN A 34 16.65 -8.97 -7.23
C GLN A 34 17.72 -9.62 -8.12
N ALA A 35 18.15 -10.84 -7.79
CA ALA A 35 19.16 -11.56 -8.56
C ALA A 35 18.66 -12.02 -9.93
N ARG A 36 17.34 -12.07 -10.16
CA ARG A 36 16.71 -12.51 -11.40
C ARG A 36 16.62 -11.42 -12.47
N VAL A 37 16.99 -10.17 -12.13
CA VAL A 37 16.99 -9.04 -13.06
C VAL A 37 18.40 -8.49 -13.26
N LEU A 38 18.60 -7.80 -14.39
CA LEU A 38 19.86 -7.11 -14.68
C LEU A 38 20.20 -6.11 -13.55
N PRO A 39 21.49 -5.91 -13.20
CA PRO A 39 21.90 -5.05 -12.10
C PRO A 39 21.27 -3.65 -12.10
N LYS A 40 21.09 -3.05 -13.30
CA LYS A 40 20.47 -1.73 -13.46
C LYS A 40 19.00 -1.63 -13.01
N TYR A 41 18.27 -2.76 -12.93
CA TYR A 41 16.85 -2.78 -12.54
C TYR A 41 16.64 -3.21 -11.09
N ARG A 42 17.69 -3.61 -10.35
CA ARG A 42 17.54 -4.10 -8.97
C ARG A 42 16.96 -3.06 -8.03
N ASN A 43 17.31 -1.79 -8.24
CA ASN A 43 16.78 -0.69 -7.45
C ASN A 43 15.26 -0.54 -7.62
N ALA A 44 14.72 -0.81 -8.81
CA ALA A 44 13.28 -0.81 -9.02
C ALA A 44 12.60 -1.87 -8.13
N LEU A 45 13.15 -3.10 -8.07
CA LEU A 45 12.61 -4.16 -7.21
C LEU A 45 12.71 -3.81 -5.71
N VAL A 46 13.75 -3.10 -5.28
CA VAL A 46 13.83 -2.57 -3.90
C VAL A 46 12.69 -1.60 -3.64
N LEU A 47 12.42 -0.68 -4.58
CA LEU A 47 11.35 0.29 -4.45
C LEU A 47 9.97 -0.40 -4.43
N SER A 48 9.72 -1.39 -5.29
CA SER A 48 8.47 -2.18 -5.24
C SER A 48 8.31 -2.87 -3.89
N SER A 49 9.41 -3.39 -3.33
CA SER A 49 9.41 -4.03 -2.00
C SER A 49 9.06 -3.03 -0.89
N MET A 50 9.64 -1.83 -0.95
CA MET A 50 9.36 -0.76 0.02
C MET A 50 7.90 -0.31 -0.06
N VAL A 51 7.39 -0.10 -1.27
CA VAL A 51 6.00 0.31 -1.50
C VAL A 51 5.04 -0.74 -0.93
N THR A 52 5.24 -2.00 -1.26
CA THR A 52 4.36 -3.09 -0.81
C THR A 52 4.48 -3.34 0.69
N PHE A 53 5.64 -3.12 1.29
CA PHE A 53 5.81 -3.20 2.74
C PHE A 53 5.03 -2.10 3.49
N ILE A 54 5.14 -0.85 3.01
CA ILE A 54 4.40 0.28 3.56
C ILE A 54 2.89 0.05 3.39
N ALA A 55 2.46 -0.41 2.22
CA ALA A 55 1.06 -0.75 1.96
C ALA A 55 0.57 -1.87 2.90
N ALA A 56 1.37 -2.91 3.13
CA ALA A 56 1.03 -4.00 4.05
C ALA A 56 0.79 -3.45 5.47
N TYR A 57 1.67 -2.60 6.00
CA TYR A 57 1.45 -1.97 7.31
C TYR A 57 0.11 -1.22 7.36
N HIS A 58 -0.22 -0.43 6.34
CA HIS A 58 -1.47 0.33 6.32
C HIS A 58 -2.70 -0.56 6.16
N TYR A 59 -2.63 -1.65 5.38
CA TYR A 59 -3.70 -2.64 5.31
C TYR A 59 -3.93 -3.34 6.64
N PHE A 60 -2.87 -3.63 7.42
CA PHE A 60 -3.02 -4.13 8.78
C PHE A 60 -3.76 -3.13 9.68
N ARG A 61 -3.43 -1.83 9.58
CA ARG A 61 -4.13 -0.78 10.33
C ARG A 61 -5.60 -0.64 9.92
N ILE A 62 -5.89 -0.73 8.62
CA ILE A 62 -7.27 -0.68 8.09
C ILE A 62 -8.07 -1.89 8.56
N PHE A 63 -7.48 -3.08 8.52
CA PHE A 63 -8.09 -4.31 8.99
C PHE A 63 -8.48 -4.21 10.47
N ASN A 64 -7.56 -3.75 11.32
CA ASN A 64 -7.85 -3.55 12.74
C ASN A 64 -8.92 -2.47 12.96
N SER A 65 -8.81 -1.35 12.25
CA SER A 65 -9.81 -0.27 12.33
C SER A 65 -11.21 -0.74 11.91
N PHE A 66 -11.32 -1.59 10.89
CA PHE A 66 -12.58 -2.19 10.46
C PHE A 66 -13.14 -3.09 11.57
N ASN A 67 -12.32 -3.97 12.14
CA ASN A 67 -12.73 -4.87 13.21
C ASN A 67 -13.16 -4.11 14.48
N GLU A 68 -12.40 -3.10 14.89
CA GLU A 68 -12.67 -2.28 16.09
C GLU A 68 -13.91 -1.38 15.96
N SER A 69 -14.22 -0.96 14.73
CA SER A 69 -15.40 -0.12 14.45
C SER A 69 -16.67 -0.92 14.13
N SER A 70 -16.55 -2.24 14.03
CA SER A 70 -17.65 -3.16 13.85
C SER A 70 -18.32 -3.48 15.19
N ALA A 71 -19.60 -3.17 15.32
CA ALA A 71 -20.39 -3.50 16.51
C ALA A 71 -21.83 -3.85 16.10
N ALA A 72 -22.37 -4.93 16.68
CA ALA A 72 -23.68 -5.48 16.31
C ALA A 72 -23.81 -5.67 14.78
N ASP A 73 -24.85 -5.10 14.15
CA ASP A 73 -25.17 -5.29 12.74
C ASP A 73 -24.54 -4.23 11.82
N GLY A 74 -23.53 -3.49 12.29
CA GLY A 74 -23.01 -2.35 11.54
C GLY A 74 -21.59 -1.92 11.88
N VAL A 75 -21.09 -1.02 11.04
CA VAL A 75 -19.77 -0.41 11.13
C VAL A 75 -19.94 1.08 11.35
N THR A 76 -19.30 1.62 12.39
CA THR A 76 -19.25 3.07 12.59
C THR A 76 -18.21 3.66 11.67
N VAL A 77 -18.61 4.54 10.75
CA VAL A 77 -17.70 5.23 9.81
C VAL A 77 -17.64 6.71 10.16
N GLY A 78 -16.45 7.31 10.12
CA GLY A 78 -16.28 8.73 10.38
C GLY A 78 -14.95 9.05 11.08
N THR A 79 -14.87 10.24 11.67
CA THR A 79 -13.66 10.76 12.32
C THR A 79 -13.64 10.57 13.85
N ALA A 80 -14.74 10.06 14.41
CA ALA A 80 -14.83 9.80 15.85
C ALA A 80 -13.87 8.68 16.28
N LYS A 81 -13.43 8.71 17.55
CA LYS A 81 -12.62 7.63 18.13
C LYS A 81 -13.38 6.30 18.02
N GLY A 82 -12.73 5.28 17.46
CA GLY A 82 -13.32 3.96 17.24
C GLY A 82 -14.18 3.84 15.98
N ALA A 83 -14.29 4.89 15.17
CA ALA A 83 -14.87 4.79 13.83
C ALA A 83 -13.84 4.26 12.82
N PHE A 84 -14.33 3.58 11.79
CA PHE A 84 -13.55 3.15 10.63
C PHE A 84 -12.95 4.38 9.97
N ASN A 85 -11.62 4.42 9.92
CA ASN A 85 -10.88 5.60 9.49
C ASN A 85 -10.15 5.34 8.17
N GLU A 86 -10.60 6.01 7.11
CA GLU A 86 -9.99 5.89 5.78
C GLU A 86 -8.65 6.64 5.66
N ALA A 87 -8.30 7.50 6.63
CA ALA A 87 -7.07 8.29 6.59
C ALA A 87 -5.79 7.43 6.49
N TYR A 88 -5.83 6.18 6.96
CA TYR A 88 -4.72 5.23 6.77
C TYR A 88 -4.35 5.05 5.29
N ARG A 89 -5.32 5.10 4.36
CA ARG A 89 -5.03 5.04 2.91
C ARG A 89 -4.36 6.30 2.40
N TYR A 90 -4.77 7.46 2.90
CA TYR A 90 -4.17 8.73 2.49
C TYR A 90 -2.74 8.87 2.99
N VAL A 91 -2.46 8.42 4.22
CA VAL A 91 -1.10 8.38 4.78
C VAL A 91 -0.22 7.39 4.01
N ASP A 92 -0.75 6.22 3.65
CA ASP A 92 -0.11 5.26 2.76
C ASP A 92 0.30 5.92 1.43
N TRP A 93 -0.62 6.66 0.79
CA TRP A 93 -0.37 7.30 -0.50
C TRP A 93 0.65 8.42 -0.47
N ILE A 94 0.72 9.20 0.61
CA ILE A 94 1.78 10.22 0.77
C ILE A 94 3.17 9.59 0.67
N LEU A 95 3.32 8.34 1.11
CA LEU A 95 4.58 7.61 1.05
C LEU A 95 4.75 6.83 -0.26
N THR A 96 3.71 6.10 -0.67
CA THR A 96 3.82 5.13 -1.77
C THR A 96 3.70 5.78 -3.15
N VAL A 97 2.92 6.85 -3.33
CA VAL A 97 2.78 7.51 -4.64
C VAL A 97 4.11 8.10 -5.12
N PRO A 98 4.87 8.88 -4.31
CA PRO A 98 6.19 9.35 -4.73
C PRO A 98 7.16 8.20 -5.02
N LEU A 99 7.16 7.14 -4.21
CA LEU A 99 8.03 5.97 -4.42
C LEU A 99 7.72 5.24 -5.72
N LEU A 100 6.44 5.06 -6.06
CA LEU A 100 6.01 4.47 -7.33
C LEU A 100 6.45 5.32 -8.53
N LEU A 101 6.38 6.65 -8.42
CA LEU A 101 6.86 7.56 -9.47
C LEU A 101 8.38 7.46 -9.66
N VAL A 102 9.14 7.36 -8.56
CA VAL A 102 10.59 7.14 -8.60
C VAL A 102 10.92 5.75 -9.17
N GLU A 103 10.15 4.73 -8.84
CA GLU A 103 10.29 3.37 -9.37
C GLU A 103 10.15 3.33 -10.89
N VAL A 104 9.16 4.03 -11.45
CA VAL A 104 8.97 4.13 -12.92
C VAL A 104 10.22 4.70 -13.60
N ILE A 105 10.82 5.75 -13.03
CA ILE A 105 12.06 6.34 -13.56
C ILE A 105 13.21 5.33 -13.49
N ALA A 106 13.32 4.58 -12.39
CA ALA A 106 14.33 3.55 -12.22
C ALA A 106 14.19 2.40 -13.23
N VAL A 107 12.96 2.02 -13.59
CA VAL A 107 12.69 0.98 -14.60
C VAL A 107 12.98 1.46 -16.01
N LEU A 108 12.64 2.69 -16.35
CA LEU A 108 12.82 3.25 -17.71
C LEU A 108 14.31 3.39 -18.10
N ALA A 109 15.24 3.21 -17.15
CA ALA A 109 16.69 3.30 -17.37
C ALA A 109 17.09 4.56 -18.16
N LEU A 110 16.41 5.68 -17.87
CA LEU A 110 16.56 6.95 -18.57
C LEU A 110 18.00 7.45 -18.48
N ALA A 111 18.44 8.17 -19.53
CA ALA A 111 19.70 8.90 -19.47
C ALA A 111 19.71 9.82 -18.24
N LYS A 112 20.86 9.91 -17.55
CA LYS A 112 21.01 10.56 -16.23
C LYS A 112 20.39 11.96 -16.17
N ALA A 113 20.53 12.77 -17.23
CA ALA A 113 19.96 14.12 -17.30
C ALA A 113 18.42 14.12 -17.27
N ALA A 114 17.77 13.19 -18.00
CA ALA A 114 16.32 13.06 -18.01
C ALA A 114 15.80 12.51 -16.66
N ALA A 115 16.50 11.54 -16.07
CA ALA A 115 16.14 10.99 -14.76
C ALA A 115 16.23 12.03 -13.64
N SER A 116 17.34 12.79 -13.56
CA SER A 116 17.53 13.81 -12.51
C SER A 116 16.49 14.94 -12.57
N SER A 117 16.14 15.40 -13.78
CA SER A 117 15.10 16.44 -13.94
C SER A 117 13.70 15.96 -13.57
N LEU A 118 13.39 14.67 -13.74
CA LEU A 118 12.07 14.13 -13.39
C LEU A 118 11.97 13.90 -11.88
N ILE A 119 13.01 13.33 -11.26
CA ILE A 119 13.05 13.10 -9.80
C ILE A 119 12.87 14.42 -9.04
N SER A 120 13.57 15.48 -9.42
CA SER A 120 13.47 16.79 -8.75
C SER A 120 12.13 17.50 -8.91
N ARG A 121 11.28 17.05 -9.86
CA ARG A 121 9.93 17.59 -10.06
C ARG A 121 8.85 16.75 -9.38
N LEU A 122 9.13 15.46 -9.13
CA LEU A 122 8.16 14.50 -8.58
C LEU A 122 8.29 14.33 -7.06
N VAL A 123 9.47 14.59 -6.51
CA VAL A 123 9.73 14.60 -5.08
C VAL A 123 10.02 16.05 -4.68
N PRO A 124 9.08 16.75 -4.00
CA PRO A 124 9.28 18.13 -3.54
C PRO A 124 10.39 18.26 -2.50
#